data_AF-A0A927PCG7-F1
#
_entry.id   AF-A0A927PCG7-F1
#
_cell.length_a   1.000
_cell.length_b   1.000
_cell.length_c   1.000
_cell.angle_alpha   90.00
_cell.angle_beta   90.00
_cell.angle_gamma   90.00
#
_symmetry.space_group_name_H-M   'P 1'
#
loop_
_entity.id
_entity.type
_entity.pdbx_description
1 polymer ?
#
loop_
_entity_poly.entity_id
_entity_poly.type
_entity_poly.pdbx_seq_one_letter_code
_entity_poly.pdbx_strand_id
1 'polypeptide(L)'
;MIIIRNARTRCVLQKAVPLLIIPLVVLLGAVLLRGQHYLLISFAVALLSLLLFIAGFEKKQTGARRLVIAAVMTALCIAGRFIPLFKPITALTVITAIYLGGETGFLVGALSALLSNFSFGQGPWTPFQMLAWGLIGLLAGALSKPLEKSKWLLCIFGVLCGIAYSFIMDIWTVLWYSSGLDATLYLSAIVTALPHTILYAVSNFLFLYLFAKPFGEKMTRIKLKYGV
;
A
#
# COMPACT_ATOMS: atom_id res chain seq x y z
N MET A 1 -3.16 20.56 14.04
CA MET A 1 -4.06 19.78 14.92
C MET A 1 -3.29 18.59 15.46
N ILE A 2 -3.01 18.53 16.77
CA ILE A 2 -2.51 17.30 17.41
C ILE A 2 -3.72 16.60 17.98
N ILE A 3 -4.05 15.40 17.48
CA ILE A 3 -5.12 14.57 18.05
C ILE A 3 -4.58 13.75 19.24
N ILE A 4 -3.27 13.45 19.30
CA ILE A 4 -2.68 12.61 20.37
C ILE A 4 -1.40 13.25 20.93
N ARG A 5 -1.43 13.70 22.19
CA ARG A 5 -0.29 14.36 22.87
C ARG A 5 0.79 13.37 23.35
N ASN A 6 0.45 12.10 23.57
CA ASN A 6 1.37 11.10 24.12
C ASN A 6 2.11 10.34 22.99
N ALA A 7 3.44 10.43 22.98
CA ALA A 7 4.30 9.81 21.96
C ALA A 7 4.24 8.27 21.96
N ARG A 8 4.09 7.63 23.14
CA ARG A 8 3.94 6.17 23.22
C ARG A 8 2.62 5.71 22.62
N THR A 9 1.53 6.34 23.01
CA THR A 9 0.19 6.03 22.50
C THR A 9 0.13 6.24 20.99
N ARG A 10 0.75 7.31 20.47
CA ARG A 10 0.86 7.57 19.04
C ARG A 10 1.62 6.46 18.31
N CYS A 11 2.78 6.04 18.79
CA CYS A 11 3.57 4.96 18.18
C CYS A 11 2.81 3.62 18.17
N VAL A 12 2.11 3.31 19.27
CA VAL A 12 1.25 2.13 19.35
C VAL A 12 0.12 2.22 18.33
N LEU A 13 -0.57 3.36 18.25
CA LEU A 13 -1.67 3.58 17.31
C LEU A 13 -1.20 3.50 15.85
N GLN A 14 -0.05 4.09 15.53
CA GLN A 14 0.55 4.08 14.19
C GLN A 14 0.89 2.67 13.70
N LYS A 15 1.14 1.72 14.61
CA LYS A 15 1.37 0.31 14.26
C LYS A 15 0.09 -0.52 14.33
N ALA A 16 -0.71 -0.34 15.38
CA ALA A 16 -1.94 -1.11 15.62
C ALA A 16 -3.03 -0.82 14.59
N VAL A 17 -3.19 0.44 14.15
CA VAL A 17 -4.19 0.81 13.15
C VAL A 17 -3.97 0.06 11.83
N PRO A 18 -2.80 0.16 11.16
CA PRO A 18 -2.61 -0.53 9.89
C PRO A 18 -2.40 -2.04 10.00
N LEU A 19 -1.87 -2.56 11.12
CA LEU A 19 -1.58 -3.99 11.27
C LEU A 19 -2.72 -4.81 11.88
N LEU A 20 -3.64 -4.19 12.62
CA LEU A 20 -4.74 -4.89 13.28
C LEU A 20 -6.10 -4.33 12.88
N ILE A 21 -6.31 -3.02 13.04
CA ILE A 21 -7.63 -2.42 12.86
C ILE A 21 -8.08 -2.47 11.38
N ILE A 22 -7.22 -2.05 10.44
CA ILE A 22 -7.57 -2.06 9.02
C ILE A 22 -7.79 -3.49 8.49
N PRO A 23 -6.90 -4.48 8.73
CA PRO A 23 -7.17 -5.87 8.37
C PRO A 23 -8.47 -6.40 8.96
N LEU A 24 -8.74 -6.10 10.24
CA LEU A 24 -9.96 -6.53 10.91
C LEU A 24 -11.20 -5.92 10.25
N VAL A 25 -11.19 -4.63 9.92
CA VAL A 25 -12.29 -3.95 9.22
C VAL A 25 -12.51 -4.56 7.83
N VAL A 26 -11.44 -4.88 7.10
CA VAL A 26 -11.54 -5.51 5.77
C VAL A 26 -12.10 -6.92 5.87
N LEU A 27 -11.58 -7.75 6.79
CA LEU A 27 -12.02 -9.15 6.95
C LEU A 27 -13.43 -9.25 7.52
N LEU A 28 -13.74 -8.53 8.61
CA LEU A 28 -15.08 -8.50 9.17
C LEU A 28 -16.07 -7.91 8.18
N GLY A 29 -15.70 -6.84 7.48
CA GLY A 29 -16.54 -6.26 6.44
C GLY A 29 -16.82 -7.25 5.31
N ALA A 30 -15.82 -7.99 4.84
CA ALA A 30 -15.98 -9.00 3.79
C ALA A 30 -16.91 -10.14 4.24
N VAL A 31 -16.73 -10.66 5.46
CA VAL A 31 -17.51 -11.79 6.00
C VAL A 31 -18.94 -11.38 6.38
N LEU A 32 -19.11 -10.27 7.11
CA LEU A 32 -20.42 -9.83 7.62
C LEU A 32 -21.30 -9.27 6.51
N LEU A 33 -20.73 -8.52 5.57
CA LEU A 33 -21.50 -7.82 4.53
C LEU A 33 -21.55 -8.60 3.21
N ARG A 34 -21.02 -9.83 3.18
CA ARG A 34 -20.97 -10.76 2.02
C ARG A 34 -20.59 -10.06 0.72
N GLY A 35 -19.67 -9.10 0.79
CA GLY A 35 -19.22 -8.32 -0.36
C GLY A 35 -20.27 -7.38 -0.99
N GLN A 36 -21.47 -7.17 -0.42
CA GLN A 36 -22.46 -6.26 -1.03
C GLN A 36 -22.16 -4.77 -0.76
N HIS A 37 -21.67 -4.45 0.43
CA HIS A 37 -21.41 -3.07 0.88
C HIS A 37 -19.92 -2.70 0.83
N TYR A 38 -19.22 -3.17 -0.21
CA TYR A 38 -17.77 -2.98 -0.36
C TYR A 38 -17.32 -1.53 -0.45
N LEU A 39 -18.18 -0.63 -0.93
CA LEU A 39 -17.89 0.80 -0.98
C LEU A 39 -17.77 1.39 0.43
N LEU A 40 -18.66 1.00 1.35
CA LEU A 40 -18.58 1.46 2.75
C LEU A 40 -17.28 1.01 3.41
N ILE A 41 -16.86 -0.24 3.18
CA ILE A 41 -15.59 -0.76 3.68
C ILE A 41 -14.43 0.01 3.06
N SER A 42 -14.46 0.25 1.75
CA SER A 42 -13.39 0.99 1.05
C SER A 42 -13.28 2.44 1.56
N PHE A 43 -14.40 3.12 1.79
CA PHE A 43 -14.40 4.45 2.40
C PHE A 43 -13.92 4.44 3.84
N ALA A 44 -14.27 3.42 4.64
CA ALA A 44 -13.76 3.26 5.99
C ALA A 44 -12.23 3.07 5.99
N VAL A 45 -11.70 2.21 5.11
CA VAL A 45 -10.25 2.00 4.94
C VAL A 45 -9.56 3.28 4.47
N ALA A 46 -10.18 4.06 3.56
CA ALA A 46 -9.67 5.34 3.12
C ALA A 46 -9.62 6.38 4.25
N LEU A 47 -10.67 6.43 5.08
CA LEU A 47 -10.71 7.32 6.23
C LEU A 47 -9.65 6.92 7.27
N LEU A 48 -9.51 5.63 7.56
CA LEU A 48 -8.48 5.11 8.47
C LEU A 48 -7.07 5.38 7.95
N SER A 49 -6.82 5.25 6.65
CA SER A 49 -5.51 5.56 6.05
C SER A 49 -5.18 7.05 6.13
N LEU A 50 -6.16 7.92 5.89
CA LEU A 50 -6.02 9.38 6.09
C LEU A 50 -5.76 9.72 7.56
N LEU A 51 -6.49 9.12 8.50
CA LEU A 51 -6.29 9.33 9.93
C LEU A 51 -4.91 8.84 10.38
N LEU A 52 -4.46 7.69 9.89
CA LEU A 52 -3.11 7.17 10.14
C LEU A 52 -2.04 8.16 9.65
N PHE A 53 -2.19 8.65 8.43
CA PHE A 53 -1.28 9.65 7.86
C PHE A 53 -1.31 10.96 8.67
N ILE A 54 -2.50 11.40 9.11
CA ILE A 54 -2.64 12.61 9.91
C ILE A 54 -2.00 12.46 11.28
N ALA A 55 -2.19 11.31 11.94
CA ALA A 55 -1.57 10.99 13.23
C ALA A 55 -0.03 10.95 13.15
N GLY A 56 0.50 10.65 11.95
CA GLY A 56 1.91 10.69 11.59
C GLY A 56 2.54 12.08 11.45
N PHE A 57 1.73 13.15 11.39
CA PHE A 57 2.27 14.50 11.36
C PHE A 57 2.81 14.90 12.73
N GLU A 58 4.13 15.07 12.81
CA GLU A 58 4.72 15.91 13.85
C GLU A 58 4.47 17.39 13.56
N LYS A 59 4.50 18.16 14.65
CA LYS A 59 4.11 19.57 14.83
C LYS A 59 4.87 20.61 13.96
N LYS A 60 5.42 20.23 12.80
CA LYS A 60 6.26 21.08 11.94
C LYS A 60 5.52 21.55 10.69
N GLN A 61 5.91 22.72 10.20
CA GLN A 61 5.44 23.40 8.98
C GLN A 61 5.54 22.55 7.68
N THR A 62 6.10 21.34 7.74
CA THR A 62 6.33 20.46 6.58
C THR A 62 5.11 19.59 6.23
N GLY A 63 4.03 19.67 7.03
CA GLY A 63 2.86 18.82 6.88
C GLY A 63 2.16 18.94 5.51
N ALA A 64 1.91 20.18 5.07
CA ALA A 64 1.30 20.45 3.77
C ALA A 64 2.17 19.94 2.60
N ARG A 65 3.49 20.04 2.71
CA ARG A 65 4.42 19.61 1.65
C ARG A 65 4.44 18.09 1.51
N ARG A 66 4.49 17.35 2.63
CA ARG A 66 4.41 15.88 2.63
C ARG A 66 3.08 15.39 2.02
N LEU A 67 1.97 16.08 2.32
CA LEU A 67 0.66 15.81 1.71
C LEU A 67 0.68 16.03 0.19
N VAL A 68 1.24 17.15 -0.29
CA VAL A 68 1.36 17.43 -1.73
C VAL A 68 2.17 16.35 -2.43
N ILE A 69 3.32 15.95 -1.87
CA ILE A 69 4.14 14.89 -2.48
C ILE A 69 3.39 13.56 -2.47
N ALA A 70 2.69 13.22 -1.39
CA ALA A 70 1.85 12.01 -1.33
C ALA A 70 0.75 12.02 -2.41
N ALA A 71 0.12 13.16 -2.66
CA ALA A 71 -0.87 13.33 -3.73
C ALA A 71 -0.25 13.12 -5.11
N VAL A 72 0.93 13.71 -5.38
CA VAL A 72 1.66 13.52 -6.64
C VAL A 72 2.07 12.05 -6.82
N MET A 73 2.59 11.40 -5.78
CA MET A 73 2.96 9.98 -5.84
C MET A 73 1.74 9.08 -6.09
N THR A 74 0.59 9.40 -5.47
CA THR A 74 -0.68 8.69 -5.72
C THR A 74 -1.14 8.87 -7.17
N ALA A 75 -1.07 10.08 -7.72
CA ALA A 75 -1.39 10.35 -9.12
C ALA A 75 -0.47 9.57 -10.08
N LEU A 76 0.83 9.49 -9.78
CA LEU A 76 1.79 8.68 -10.55
C LEU A 76 1.47 7.18 -10.48
N CYS A 77 1.06 6.66 -9.33
CA CYS A 77 0.61 5.28 -9.21
C CYS A 77 -0.62 5.00 -10.08
N ILE A 78 -1.61 5.90 -10.07
CA ILE A 78 -2.82 5.78 -10.89
C ILE A 78 -2.44 5.81 -12.39
N ALA A 79 -1.64 6.79 -12.80
CA ALA A 79 -1.16 6.90 -14.18
C ALA A 79 -0.39 5.65 -14.62
N GLY A 80 0.47 5.12 -13.74
CA GLY A 80 1.22 3.90 -14.01
C GLY A 80 0.35 2.66 -14.20
N ARG A 81 -0.87 2.63 -13.65
CA ARG A 81 -1.79 1.49 -13.82
C ARG A 81 -2.34 1.37 -15.25
N PHE A 82 -2.27 2.44 -16.04
CA PHE A 82 -2.64 2.41 -17.47
C PHE A 82 -1.57 1.76 -18.35
N ILE A 83 -0.36 1.52 -17.83
CA ILE A 83 0.66 0.76 -18.54
C ILE A 83 0.23 -0.72 -18.54
N PRO A 84 0.03 -1.33 -19.73
CA PRO A 84 -0.35 -2.74 -19.81
C PRO A 84 0.79 -3.61 -19.29
N LEU A 85 0.43 -4.72 -18.64
CA LEU A 85 1.31 -5.74 -18.07
C LEU A 85 2.16 -5.31 -16.86
N PHE A 86 2.69 -4.08 -16.85
CA PHE A 86 3.57 -3.63 -15.78
C PHE A 86 2.93 -2.54 -14.93
N LYS A 87 2.44 -2.92 -13.75
CA LYS A 87 1.79 -1.98 -12.81
C LYS A 87 2.82 -1.51 -11.77
N PRO A 88 3.30 -0.26 -11.82
CA PRO A 88 4.35 0.24 -10.94
C PRO A 88 3.85 0.72 -9.57
N ILE A 89 2.60 0.40 -9.21
CA ILE A 89 1.96 0.87 -7.96
C ILE A 89 2.79 0.45 -6.76
N THR A 90 3.20 -0.82 -6.70
CA THR A 90 4.01 -1.34 -5.59
C THR A 90 5.36 -0.63 -5.53
N ALA A 91 6.05 -0.48 -6.65
CA ALA A 91 7.37 0.17 -6.69
C ALA A 91 7.32 1.63 -6.22
N LEU A 92 6.35 2.40 -6.72
CA LEU A 92 6.15 3.80 -6.32
C LEU A 92 5.72 3.92 -4.85
N THR A 93 4.90 2.99 -4.36
CA THR A 93 4.51 2.90 -2.95
C THR A 93 5.72 2.65 -2.05
N VAL A 94 6.60 1.71 -2.43
CA VAL A 94 7.83 1.40 -1.71
C VAL A 94 8.78 2.61 -1.70
N ILE A 95 9.01 3.25 -2.85
CA ILE A 95 9.83 4.47 -2.93
C ILE A 95 9.25 5.57 -2.04
N THR A 96 7.94 5.81 -2.11
CA THR A 96 7.25 6.79 -1.24
C THR A 96 7.48 6.46 0.23
N ALA A 97 7.40 5.19 0.62
CA ALA A 97 7.58 4.77 2.00
C ALA A 97 9.02 4.96 2.51
N ILE A 98 10.01 4.65 1.69
CA ILE A 98 11.44 4.80 2.04
C ILE A 98 11.75 6.27 2.33
N TYR A 99 11.25 7.17 1.48
CA TYR A 99 11.53 8.59 1.64
C TYR A 99 10.55 9.27 2.62
N LEU A 100 9.24 9.12 2.48
CA LEU A 100 8.27 9.88 3.27
C LEU A 100 7.76 9.11 4.50
N GLY A 101 8.29 7.92 4.80
CA GLY A 101 7.87 7.10 5.93
C GLY A 101 6.69 6.16 5.63
N GLY A 102 6.57 5.11 6.44
CA GLY A 102 5.63 4.01 6.21
C GLY A 102 4.16 4.41 6.21
N GLU A 103 3.77 5.43 6.98
CA GLU A 103 2.38 5.95 6.99
C GLU A 103 2.02 6.60 5.65
N THR A 104 2.97 7.32 5.05
CA THR A 104 2.77 7.94 3.72
C THR A 104 2.73 6.86 2.66
N GLY A 105 3.61 5.85 2.77
CA GLY A 105 3.56 4.66 1.92
C GLY A 105 2.21 3.96 2.01
N PHE A 106 1.71 3.74 3.21
CA PHE A 106 0.40 3.13 3.44
C PHE A 106 -0.71 3.94 2.76
N LEU A 107 -0.74 5.26 2.99
CA LEU A 107 -1.73 6.15 2.38
C LEU A 107 -1.67 6.10 0.84
N VAL A 108 -0.47 6.24 0.26
CA VAL A 108 -0.29 6.21 -1.20
C VAL A 108 -0.74 4.88 -1.77
N GLY A 109 -0.36 3.75 -1.17
CA GLY A 109 -0.80 2.43 -1.61
C GLY A 109 -2.32 2.25 -1.56
N ALA A 110 -2.93 2.60 -0.42
CA ALA A 110 -4.36 2.47 -0.20
C ALA A 110 -5.18 3.37 -1.14
N LEU A 111 -4.84 4.66 -1.24
CA LEU A 111 -5.55 5.60 -2.10
C LEU A 111 -5.33 5.29 -3.58
N SER A 112 -4.14 4.83 -3.97
CA SER A 112 -3.90 4.43 -5.37
C SER A 112 -4.83 3.30 -5.78
N ALA A 113 -5.08 2.33 -4.90
CA ALA A 113 -6.02 1.24 -5.14
C ALA A 113 -7.44 1.77 -5.39
N LEU A 114 -7.94 2.56 -4.44
CA LEU A 114 -9.30 3.09 -4.47
C LEU A 114 -9.53 3.99 -5.67
N LEU A 115 -8.64 4.96 -5.90
CA LEU A 115 -8.80 5.98 -6.92
C LEU A 115 -8.66 5.41 -8.32
N SER A 116 -7.70 4.52 -8.54
CA SER A 116 -7.56 3.89 -9.86
C SER A 116 -8.74 2.98 -10.18
N ASN A 117 -9.35 2.34 -9.18
CA ASN A 117 -10.55 1.53 -9.40
C ASN A 117 -11.78 2.37 -9.81
N PHE A 118 -11.79 3.70 -9.68
CA PHE A 118 -12.83 4.50 -10.35
C PHE A 118 -12.77 4.40 -11.87
N SER A 119 -11.58 4.21 -12.44
CA SER A 119 -11.39 4.01 -13.88
C SER A 119 -11.46 2.53 -14.28
N PHE A 120 -10.95 1.63 -13.43
CA PHE A 120 -10.88 0.19 -13.72
C PHE A 120 -12.09 -0.64 -13.22
N GLY A 121 -13.05 0.01 -12.56
CA GLY A 121 -14.18 -0.64 -11.91
C GLY A 121 -13.91 -0.93 -10.44
N GLN A 122 -14.89 -0.61 -9.60
CA GLN A 122 -14.89 -0.92 -8.17
C GLN A 122 -15.50 -2.29 -7.94
N GLY A 123 -15.03 -2.97 -6.90
CA GLY A 123 -15.66 -4.19 -6.45
C GLY A 123 -15.22 -4.60 -5.05
N PRO A 124 -15.69 -5.76 -4.57
CA PRO A 124 -15.41 -6.21 -3.22
C PRO A 124 -13.93 -6.56 -2.96
N TRP A 125 -13.14 -6.67 -4.02
CA TRP A 125 -11.68 -6.80 -3.96
C TRP A 125 -10.97 -5.47 -3.65
N THR A 126 -11.60 -4.31 -3.84
CA THR A 126 -10.96 -2.99 -3.63
C THR A 126 -10.38 -2.85 -2.21
N PRO A 127 -11.11 -3.17 -1.11
CA PRO A 127 -10.56 -3.10 0.24
C PRO A 127 -9.31 -3.97 0.43
N PHE A 128 -9.25 -5.14 -0.20
CA PHE A 128 -8.08 -6.03 -0.14
C PHE A 128 -6.88 -5.45 -0.89
N GLN A 129 -7.11 -4.80 -2.04
CA GLN A 129 -6.05 -4.07 -2.75
C GLN A 129 -5.52 -2.90 -1.93
N MET A 130 -6.43 -2.15 -1.29
CA MET A 130 -6.08 -1.04 -0.40
C MET A 130 -5.21 -1.54 0.76
N LEU A 131 -5.61 -2.66 1.37
CA LEU A 131 -4.87 -3.28 2.46
C LEU A 131 -3.51 -3.79 2.01
N ALA A 132 -3.44 -4.52 0.89
CA ALA A 132 -2.21 -5.13 0.40
C ALA A 132 -1.13 -4.07 0.08
N TRP A 133 -1.45 -3.09 -0.76
CA TRP A 133 -0.51 -2.02 -1.08
C TRP A 133 -0.24 -1.11 0.12
N GLY A 134 -1.23 -0.90 0.98
CA GLY A 134 -1.05 -0.17 2.23
C GLY A 134 0.01 -0.84 3.13
N LEU A 135 -0.15 -2.13 3.40
CA LEU A 135 0.79 -2.91 4.22
C LEU A 135 2.19 -2.95 3.61
N ILE A 136 2.30 -3.11 2.29
CA ILE A 136 3.59 -3.04 1.60
C ILE A 136 4.26 -1.69 1.85
N GLY A 137 3.52 -0.59 1.75
CA GLY A 137 4.01 0.75 2.06
C GLY A 137 4.47 0.88 3.51
N LEU A 138 3.72 0.33 4.47
CA LEU A 138 4.11 0.37 5.88
C LEU A 138 5.41 -0.41 6.13
N LEU A 139 5.52 -1.63 5.60
CA LEU A 139 6.68 -2.50 5.74
C LEU A 139 7.92 -1.90 5.09
N ALA A 140 7.77 -1.33 3.90
CA ALA A 140 8.85 -0.61 3.20
C ALA A 140 9.38 0.57 4.02
N GLY A 141 8.51 1.31 4.69
CA GLY A 141 8.91 2.41 5.57
C GLY A 141 9.65 1.94 6.81
N ALA A 142 9.23 0.82 7.41
CA ALA A 142 9.90 0.21 8.55
C ALA A 142 11.30 -0.31 8.21
N LEU A 143 11.47 -0.84 6.99
CA LEU A 143 12.73 -1.35 6.45
C LEU A 143 13.48 -0.31 5.60
N SER A 144 13.13 0.97 5.70
CA SER A 144 13.67 2.02 4.82
C SER A 144 15.20 2.10 4.82
N LYS A 145 15.85 2.03 6.00
CA LYS A 145 17.31 2.12 6.14
C LYS A 145 18.08 1.04 5.35
N PRO A 146 17.80 -0.27 5.51
CA PRO A 146 18.49 -1.30 4.72
C PRO A 146 18.11 -1.26 3.24
N LEU A 147 16.85 -0.94 2.91
CA LEU A 147 16.37 -0.87 1.52
C LEU A 147 17.00 0.29 0.74
N GLU A 148 17.24 1.43 1.38
CA GLU A 148 17.92 2.57 0.74
C GLU A 148 19.41 2.29 0.50
N LYS A 149 20.05 1.53 1.38
CA LYS A 149 21.48 1.22 1.30
C LYS A 149 21.83 0.20 0.21
N SER A 150 20.95 -0.76 -0.07
CA SER A 150 21.23 -1.84 -1.01
C SER A 150 20.18 -1.95 -2.09
N LYS A 151 20.59 -1.65 -3.33
CA LYS A 151 19.74 -1.80 -4.52
C LYS A 151 19.22 -3.23 -4.68
N TRP A 152 20.03 -4.23 -4.35
CA TRP A 152 19.63 -5.64 -4.44
C TRP A 152 18.58 -6.00 -3.39
N LEU A 153 18.75 -5.55 -2.14
CA LEU A 153 17.73 -5.75 -1.10
C LEU A 153 16.41 -5.11 -1.48
N LEU A 154 16.44 -3.91 -2.08
CA LEU A 154 15.24 -3.24 -2.57
C LEU A 154 14.53 -4.04 -3.66
N CYS A 155 15.26 -4.60 -4.61
CA CYS A 155 14.69 -5.38 -5.70
C CYS A 155 14.09 -6.71 -5.19
N ILE A 156 14.80 -7.42 -4.30
CA ILE A 156 14.32 -8.65 -3.67
C ILE A 156 13.05 -8.34 -2.85
N PHE A 157 13.06 -7.25 -2.08
CA PHE A 157 11.89 -6.81 -1.34
C PHE A 157 10.70 -6.53 -2.27
N GLY A 158 10.93 -5.90 -3.43
CA GLY A 158 9.88 -5.68 -4.44
C GLY A 158 9.28 -6.97 -4.99
N VAL A 159 10.12 -7.98 -5.26
CA VAL A 159 9.67 -9.32 -5.67
C VAL A 159 8.78 -9.93 -4.60
N LEU A 160 9.23 -9.93 -3.34
CA LEU A 160 8.46 -10.45 -2.20
C LEU A 160 7.14 -9.69 -2.02
N CYS A 161 7.13 -8.38 -2.23
CA CYS A 161 5.90 -7.57 -2.17
C CYS A 161 4.92 -7.93 -3.29
N GLY A 162 5.40 -8.30 -4.48
CA GLY A 162 4.54 -8.77 -5.58
C GLY A 162 3.85 -10.09 -5.24
N ILE A 163 4.60 -11.00 -4.62
CA ILE A 163 4.07 -12.29 -4.14
C ILE A 163 3.07 -12.07 -3.00
N ALA A 164 3.45 -11.26 -2.01
CA ALA A 164 2.59 -10.92 -0.87
C ALA A 164 1.28 -10.25 -1.31
N TYR A 165 1.34 -9.36 -2.30
CA TYR A 165 0.15 -8.77 -2.90
C TYR A 165 -0.76 -9.85 -3.49
N SER A 166 -0.23 -10.79 -4.28
CA SER A 166 -1.04 -11.86 -4.86
C SER A 166 -1.71 -12.71 -3.79
N PHE A 167 -0.97 -13.13 -2.77
CA PHE A 167 -1.52 -13.96 -1.68
C PHE A 167 -2.65 -13.27 -0.93
N ILE A 168 -2.54 -11.96 -0.67
CA ILE A 168 -3.65 -11.21 -0.04
C ILE A 168 -4.86 -11.16 -0.97
N MET A 169 -4.66 -11.03 -2.28
CA MET A 169 -5.75 -11.05 -3.27
C MET A 169 -6.38 -12.43 -3.40
N ASP A 170 -5.62 -13.51 -3.25
CA ASP A 170 -6.13 -14.88 -3.31
C ASP A 170 -7.06 -15.19 -2.13
N ILE A 171 -6.87 -14.55 -0.97
CA ILE A 171 -7.84 -14.60 0.15
C ILE A 171 -9.20 -14.08 -0.29
N TRP A 172 -9.23 -12.94 -1.00
CA TRP A 172 -10.48 -12.42 -1.56
C TRP A 172 -11.10 -13.40 -2.56
N THR A 173 -10.30 -13.97 -3.46
CA THR A 173 -10.78 -14.95 -4.45
C THR A 173 -11.51 -16.12 -3.77
N VAL A 174 -10.95 -16.65 -2.68
CA VAL A 174 -11.58 -17.74 -1.91
C VAL A 174 -12.87 -17.29 -1.24
N LEU A 175 -12.88 -16.12 -0.61
CA LEU A 175 -14.06 -15.56 0.05
C LEU A 175 -15.19 -15.24 -0.93
N TRP A 176 -14.88 -15.03 -2.21
CA TRP A 176 -15.88 -14.89 -3.25
C TRP A 176 -16.46 -16.25 -3.66
N TYR A 177 -15.61 -17.24 -3.92
CA TYR A 177 -16.06 -18.57 -4.37
C TYR A 177 -16.74 -19.40 -3.27
N SER A 178 -16.37 -19.20 -2.01
CA SER A 178 -16.87 -19.94 -0.88
C SER A 178 -17.36 -19.00 0.21
N SER A 179 -18.41 -19.41 0.93
CA SER A 179 -18.91 -18.72 2.13
C SER A 179 -17.94 -18.77 3.33
N GLY A 180 -16.74 -19.33 3.17
CA GLY A 180 -15.69 -19.39 4.20
C GLY A 180 -14.29 -19.58 3.62
N LEU A 181 -13.30 -19.66 4.52
CA LEU A 181 -11.89 -19.90 4.15
C LEU A 181 -11.63 -21.40 3.98
N ASP A 182 -11.73 -21.88 2.75
CA ASP A 182 -11.35 -23.24 2.38
C ASP A 182 -9.87 -23.28 1.94
N ALA A 183 -9.05 -24.07 2.64
CA ALA A 183 -7.63 -24.21 2.37
C ALA A 183 -7.35 -24.82 0.98
N THR A 184 -8.23 -25.70 0.51
CA THR A 184 -8.11 -26.36 -0.80
C THR A 184 -8.35 -25.35 -1.91
N LEU A 185 -9.42 -24.55 -1.80
CA LEU A 185 -9.70 -23.47 -2.74
C LEU A 185 -8.60 -22.39 -2.72
N TYR A 186 -8.02 -22.10 -1.57
CA TYR A 186 -6.90 -21.18 -1.46
C TYR A 186 -5.66 -21.68 -2.20
N LEU A 187 -5.32 -22.97 -2.06
CA LEU A 187 -4.22 -23.57 -2.80
C LEU A 187 -4.49 -23.55 -4.31
N SER A 188 -5.73 -23.85 -4.73
CA SER A 188 -6.12 -23.73 -6.13
C SER A 188 -6.01 -22.30 -6.65
N ALA A 189 -6.46 -21.31 -5.88
CA ALA A 189 -6.37 -19.90 -6.23
C ALA A 189 -4.92 -19.46 -6.45
N ILE A 190 -4.00 -19.85 -5.55
CA ILE A 190 -2.56 -19.56 -5.70
C ILE A 190 -2.03 -20.16 -7.02
N VAL A 191 -2.34 -21.43 -7.30
CA VAL A 191 -1.86 -22.11 -8.51
C VAL A 191 -2.37 -21.41 -9.77
N THR A 192 -3.64 -21.03 -9.81
CA THR A 192 -4.22 -20.28 -10.93
C THR A 192 -3.65 -18.86 -11.05
N ALA A 193 -3.31 -18.22 -9.93
CA ALA A 193 -2.76 -16.86 -9.90
C ALA A 193 -1.24 -16.79 -10.19
N LEU A 194 -0.55 -17.93 -10.33
CA LEU A 194 0.91 -17.97 -10.55
C LEU A 194 1.39 -17.09 -11.71
N PRO A 195 0.77 -17.09 -12.92
CA PRO A 195 1.23 -16.23 -14.01
C PRO A 195 1.16 -14.74 -13.66
N HIS A 196 0.10 -14.32 -12.98
CA HIS A 196 -0.06 -12.94 -12.50
C HIS A 196 0.93 -12.60 -11.38
N THR A 197 1.18 -13.55 -10.47
CA THR A 197 2.16 -13.41 -9.39
C THR A 197 3.57 -13.16 -9.94
N ILE A 198 3.98 -13.94 -10.94
CA ILE A 198 5.27 -13.78 -11.62
C ILE A 198 5.34 -12.40 -12.28
N LEU A 199 4.27 -11.99 -12.97
CA LEU A 199 4.21 -10.67 -13.59
C LEU A 199 4.36 -9.53 -12.57
N TYR A 200 3.69 -9.62 -11.42
CA TYR A 200 3.86 -8.64 -10.34
C TYR A 200 5.28 -8.62 -9.78
N ALA A 201 5.89 -9.79 -9.54
CA ALA A 201 7.25 -9.91 -9.07
C ALA A 201 8.27 -9.30 -10.04
N VAL A 202 8.19 -9.67 -11.32
CA VAL A 202 9.08 -9.17 -12.38
C VAL A 202 8.88 -7.68 -12.60
N SER A 203 7.63 -7.21 -12.64
CA SER A 203 7.32 -5.78 -12.76
C SER A 203 7.92 -4.98 -11.62
N ASN A 204 7.73 -5.44 -10.37
CA ASN A 204 8.29 -4.74 -9.21
C ASN A 204 9.83 -4.72 -9.24
N PHE A 205 10.45 -5.84 -9.62
CA PHE A 205 11.90 -5.91 -9.78
C PHE A 205 12.41 -4.89 -10.80
N LEU A 206 11.85 -4.90 -12.02
CA LEU A 206 12.26 -4.00 -13.09
C LEU A 206 12.07 -2.53 -12.71
N PHE A 207 10.91 -2.17 -12.17
CA PHE A 207 10.63 -0.78 -11.80
C PHE A 207 11.52 -0.29 -10.68
N LEU A 208 11.76 -1.08 -9.64
CA LEU A 208 12.68 -0.67 -8.57
C LEU A 208 14.13 -0.64 -9.08
N TYR A 209 14.53 -1.59 -9.91
CA TYR A 209 15.88 -1.62 -10.46
C TYR A 209 16.18 -0.41 -11.35
N LEU A 210 15.23 0.03 -12.17
CA LEU A 210 15.39 1.14 -13.09
C LEU A 210 15.12 2.50 -12.43
N PHE A 211 14.03 2.61 -11.67
CA PHE A 211 13.50 3.90 -11.23
C PHE A 211 13.81 4.26 -9.77
N ALA A 212 14.25 3.33 -8.92
CA ALA A 212 14.52 3.67 -7.51
C ALA A 212 15.60 4.75 -7.36
N LYS A 213 16.68 4.68 -8.15
CA LYS A 213 17.76 5.69 -8.13
C LYS A 213 17.29 7.08 -8.61
N PRO A 214 16.73 7.25 -9.83
CA PRO A 214 16.33 8.57 -10.32
C PRO A 214 15.18 9.19 -9.50
N PHE A 215 14.24 8.39 -9.00
CA PHE A 215 13.23 8.90 -8.07
C PHE A 215 13.84 9.24 -6.72
N GLY A 216 14.74 8.39 -6.21
CA GLY A 216 15.43 8.62 -4.95
C GLY A 216 16.20 9.93 -4.92
N GLU A 217 16.97 10.23 -5.97
CA GLU A 217 17.70 11.50 -6.09
C GLU A 217 16.76 12.72 -6.05
N LYS A 218 15.62 12.65 -6.77
CA LYS A 218 14.60 13.72 -6.75
C LYS A 218 13.96 13.86 -5.37
N MET A 219 13.60 12.74 -4.74
CA MET A 219 12.99 12.72 -3.41
C MET A 219 13.95 13.26 -2.35
N THR A 220 15.22 12.86 -2.37
CA THR A 220 16.27 13.39 -1.49
C THR A 220 16.46 14.89 -1.70
N ARG A 221 16.48 15.37 -2.95
CA ARG A 221 16.56 16.81 -3.24
C ARG A 221 15.37 17.58 -2.66
N ILE A 222 14.15 17.05 -2.77
CA ILE A 222 12.94 17.65 -2.21
C ILE A 222 13.03 17.69 -0.69
N LYS A 223 13.45 16.60 -0.04
CA LYS A 223 13.66 16.56 1.42
C LYS A 223 14.65 17.60 1.89
N LEU A 224 15.82 17.68 1.24
CA LEU A 224 16.86 18.63 1.60
C LEU A 224 16.42 20.09 1.39
N LYS A 225 15.77 20.39 0.25
CA LYS A 225 15.33 21.75 -0.08
C LYS A 225 14.18 22.24 0.79
N TYR A 226 13.25 21.35 1.15
CA TYR A 226 11.98 21.73 1.79
C TYR A 226 11.84 21.22 3.23
N GLY A 227 12.84 20.52 3.77
CA GLY A 227 12.88 20.04 5.15
C GLY A 227 11.85 18.96 5.49
N VAL A 228 11.37 18.22 4.48
CA VAL A 228 10.29 17.21 4.62
C VAL A 228 10.81 15.86 5.08
#